data_AF-A0A3M2E7A5-F1
#
_entry.id   AF-A0A3M2E7A5-F1
#
_cell.length_a   1.000
_cell.length_b   1.000
_cell.length_c   1.000
_cell.angle_alpha   90.00
_cell.angle_beta   90.00
_cell.angle_gamma   90.00
#
_symmetry.space_group_name_H-M   'P 1'
#
loop_
_entity.id
_entity.type
_entity.pdbx_description
1 polymer ?
#
loop_
_entity_poly.entity_id
_entity_poly.type
_entity_poly.pdbx_seq_one_letter_code
_entity_poly.pdbx_strand_id
1 'polypeptide(L)'
;MRIDAHHHLWDLSAVHYPWLMARGVRRFFGDPTPIQRNYLIDEFRRDAAGFSGSVHVQVGAADPMAEARWVDTVAASVPDWRMAQVVFCDLTAPDLGKRLDAFQKLRTVRGVRQIVGRAPGEDARTGTNTLLDTPAFLDGLKEVGRRGLSFDLQLVPELIERT
;
A
#
# COMPACT_ATOMS: atom_id res chain seq x y z
N MET A 1 -7.85 -1.64 -23.28
CA MET A 1 -7.24 -0.78 -22.24
C MET A 1 -6.24 -1.63 -21.48
N ARG A 2 -4.98 -1.20 -21.35
CA ARG A 2 -3.97 -1.92 -20.53
C ARG A 2 -3.79 -1.15 -19.22
N ILE A 3 -3.81 -1.86 -18.09
CA ILE A 3 -3.65 -1.29 -16.75
C ILE A 3 -2.46 -1.98 -16.07
N ASP A 4 -1.54 -1.17 -15.54
CA ASP A 4 -0.51 -1.68 -14.64
C ASP A 4 -1.16 -1.87 -13.27
N ALA A 5 -1.39 -3.12 -12.90
CA ALA A 5 -2.18 -3.47 -11.72
C ALA A 5 -1.41 -3.27 -10.40
N HIS A 6 -0.11 -2.98 -10.44
CA HIS A 6 0.68 -2.81 -9.22
C HIS A 6 1.91 -1.95 -9.48
N HIS A 7 1.87 -0.70 -9.04
CA HIS A 7 3.05 0.15 -8.96
C HIS A 7 3.10 0.93 -7.64
N HIS A 8 4.23 1.57 -7.40
CA HIS A 8 4.46 2.44 -6.26
C HIS A 8 4.91 3.81 -6.77
N LEU A 9 4.44 4.87 -6.13
CA LEU A 9 4.94 6.23 -6.29
C LEU A 9 5.26 6.77 -4.90
N TRP A 10 6.28 7.61 -4.80
CA TRP A 10 6.61 8.31 -3.56
C TRP A 10 7.30 9.64 -3.81
N ASP A 11 6.93 10.64 -3.00
CA ASP A 11 7.64 11.90 -2.84
C ASP A 11 8.16 12.01 -1.40
N LEU A 12 9.48 11.88 -1.24
CA LEU A 12 10.17 11.90 0.04
C LEU A 12 10.14 13.29 0.72
N SER A 13 9.72 14.33 0.00
CA SER A 13 9.52 15.68 0.54
C SER A 13 8.07 15.91 0.98
N ALA A 14 7.11 15.13 0.49
CA ALA A 14 5.68 15.29 0.79
C ALA A 14 5.17 14.31 1.85
N VAL A 15 5.68 13.07 1.85
CA VAL A 15 5.20 12.00 2.75
C VAL A 15 6.40 11.32 3.41
N HIS A 16 6.29 11.05 4.70
CA HIS A 16 7.36 10.38 5.44
C HIS A 16 7.22 8.85 5.36
N TYR A 17 8.25 8.19 4.82
CA TYR A 17 8.32 6.73 4.66
C TYR A 17 9.45 6.14 5.53
N PRO A 18 9.17 5.64 6.75
CA PRO A 18 10.21 5.28 7.70
C PRO A 18 11.21 4.25 7.19
N TRP A 19 10.74 3.24 6.45
CA TRP A 19 11.62 2.19 5.95
C TRP A 19 12.50 2.66 4.79
N LEU A 20 11.90 3.44 3.87
CA LEU A 20 12.53 3.93 2.66
C LEU A 20 13.50 5.06 2.98
N MET A 21 13.16 5.98 3.88
CA MET A 21 14.02 7.12 4.22
C MET A 21 15.19 6.76 5.15
N ALA A 22 15.20 5.56 5.74
CA ALA A 22 16.29 5.11 6.60
C ALA A 22 17.57 4.80 5.79
N ARG A 23 18.50 5.75 5.72
CA ARG A 23 19.81 5.62 5.06
C ARG A 23 20.73 4.67 5.83
N GLY A 24 21.55 3.91 5.10
CA GLY A 24 22.57 3.02 5.69
C GLY A 24 22.02 1.78 6.41
N VAL A 25 20.71 1.54 6.35
CA VAL A 25 20.07 0.36 6.95
C VAL A 25 19.95 -0.74 5.91
N ARG A 26 20.70 -1.83 6.11
CA ARG A 26 20.54 -3.04 5.29
C ARG A 26 19.17 -3.66 5.55
N ARG A 27 18.41 -3.90 4.48
CA ARG A 27 17.10 -4.57 4.53
C ARG A 27 17.25 -6.02 4.12
N PHE A 28 16.23 -6.83 4.43
CA PHE A 28 16.22 -8.24 4.04
C PHE A 28 16.27 -8.42 2.52
N PHE A 29 15.77 -7.43 1.76
CA PHE A 29 15.80 -7.38 0.30
C PHE A 29 17.03 -6.66 -0.28
N GLY A 30 18.03 -6.30 0.53
CA GLY A 30 19.28 -5.68 0.06
C GLY A 30 19.41 -4.18 0.38
N ASP A 31 20.16 -3.47 -0.45
CA ASP A 31 20.44 -2.03 -0.30
C ASP A 31 19.36 -1.18 -0.99
N PRO A 32 18.54 -0.43 -0.24
CA PRO A 32 17.51 0.43 -0.82
C PRO A 32 18.08 1.71 -1.44
N THR A 33 19.36 2.04 -1.28
CA THR A 33 19.94 3.34 -1.68
C THR A 33 19.55 3.80 -3.09
N PRO A 34 19.53 2.96 -4.14
CA PRO A 34 19.15 3.39 -5.49
C PRO A 34 17.72 3.93 -5.64
N ILE A 35 16.79 3.47 -4.78
CA ILE A 35 15.38 3.87 -4.82
C ILE A 35 15.04 4.97 -3.81
N GLN A 36 15.99 5.38 -2.97
CA GLN A 36 15.83 6.44 -1.98
C GLN A 36 15.96 7.83 -2.63
N ARG A 37 15.13 8.08 -3.63
CA ARG A 37 14.92 9.35 -4.35
C ARG A 37 13.44 9.45 -4.69
N ASN A 38 12.94 10.60 -5.11
CA ASN A 38 11.56 10.68 -5.59
C ASN A 38 11.36 9.80 -6.83
N TYR A 39 10.22 9.11 -6.88
CA TYR A 39 9.72 8.37 -8.05
C TYR A 39 8.27 8.78 -8.28
N LEU A 40 8.08 9.67 -9.27
CA LEU A 40 6.85 10.43 -9.48
C LEU A 40 6.14 10.01 -10.76
N ILE A 41 4.90 10.49 -10.91
CA ILE A 41 3.98 10.08 -11.97
C ILE A 41 4.55 10.26 -13.39
N ASP A 42 5.30 11.33 -13.66
CA ASP A 42 5.86 11.57 -15.00
C ASP A 42 6.94 10.57 -15.38
N GLU A 43 7.74 10.14 -14.41
CA GLU A 43 8.73 9.08 -14.62
C GLU A 43 8.05 7.74 -14.81
N PHE A 44 7.13 7.40 -13.91
CA PHE A 44 6.35 6.17 -14.01
C PHE A 44 5.60 6.04 -15.35
N ARG A 45 4.97 7.12 -15.85
CA ARG A 45 4.25 7.10 -17.14
C ARG A 45 5.17 6.82 -18.34
N ARG A 46 6.45 7.20 -18.26
CA ARG A 46 7.44 6.84 -19.29
C ARG A 46 7.82 5.37 -19.19
N ASP A 47 8.02 4.86 -17.98
CA ASP A 47 8.38 3.47 -17.74
C ASP A 47 7.22 2.51 -18.06
N ALA A 48 5.99 2.95 -17.82
CA ALA A 48 4.75 2.24 -18.12
C ALA A 48 4.22 2.53 -19.55
N ALA A 49 5.11 2.80 -20.51
CA ALA A 49 4.71 3.03 -21.90
C ALA A 49 3.85 1.87 -22.44
N GLY A 50 2.71 2.21 -23.05
CA GLY A 50 1.74 1.23 -23.56
C GLY A 50 0.63 0.85 -22.56
N PHE A 51 0.71 1.33 -21.32
CA PHE A 51 -0.40 1.35 -20.38
C PHE A 51 -1.21 2.65 -20.49
N SER A 52 -2.46 2.59 -20.02
CA SER A 52 -3.43 3.69 -20.08
C SER A 52 -4.02 4.02 -18.71
N GLY A 53 -3.40 3.49 -17.66
CA GLY A 53 -3.84 3.59 -16.28
C GLY A 53 -3.05 2.63 -15.39
N SER A 54 -3.17 2.82 -14.08
CA SER A 54 -2.43 2.04 -13.10
C SER A 54 -3.12 1.97 -11.73
N VAL A 55 -2.66 1.05 -10.89
CA VAL A 55 -3.07 0.94 -9.48
C VAL A 55 -1.85 1.20 -8.60
N HIS A 56 -1.89 2.30 -7.84
CA HIS A 56 -0.88 2.59 -6.82
C HIS A 56 -1.15 1.72 -5.60
N VAL A 57 -0.12 1.10 -5.06
CA VAL A 57 -0.20 0.36 -3.80
C VAL A 57 0.61 1.10 -2.75
N GLN A 58 0.06 1.28 -1.56
CA GLN A 58 0.70 1.94 -0.41
C GLN A 58 2.18 1.54 -0.25
N VAL A 59 3.05 2.49 0.02
CA VAL A 59 4.49 2.29 0.15
C VAL A 59 4.88 2.01 1.60
N GLY A 60 4.02 2.35 2.57
CA GLY A 60 4.29 2.15 3.99
C GLY A 60 4.70 3.46 4.66
N ALA A 61 3.93 4.52 4.40
CA ALA A 61 4.09 5.80 5.07
C ALA A 61 3.83 5.71 6.58
N ALA A 62 4.44 6.62 7.35
CA ALA A 62 4.14 6.76 8.77
C ALA A 62 2.68 7.18 9.02
N ASP A 63 2.12 8.02 8.12
CA ASP A 63 0.70 8.36 8.07
C ASP A 63 0.09 7.83 6.76
N PRO A 64 -0.67 6.72 6.82
CA PRO A 64 -1.36 6.15 5.66
C PRO A 64 -2.37 7.09 4.98
N MET A 65 -3.01 7.97 5.74
CA MET A 65 -3.97 8.94 5.20
C MET A 65 -3.25 10.07 4.45
N ALA A 66 -2.08 10.50 4.95
CA ALA A 66 -1.25 11.47 4.23
C ALA A 66 -0.80 10.93 2.87
N GLU A 67 -0.35 9.67 2.82
CA GLU A 67 -0.02 8.99 1.56
C GLU A 67 -1.24 8.94 0.63
N ALA A 68 -2.38 8.46 1.13
CA ALA A 68 -3.56 8.31 0.28
C ALA A 68 -4.06 9.64 -0.32
N ARG A 69 -4.02 10.73 0.46
CA ARG A 69 -4.36 12.09 -0.01
C ARG A 69 -3.37 12.60 -1.06
N TRP A 70 -2.08 12.34 -0.87
CA TRP A 70 -1.06 12.69 -1.84
C TRP A 70 -1.28 11.95 -3.16
N VAL A 71 -1.55 10.63 -3.12
CA VAL A 71 -1.87 9.83 -4.32
C VAL A 71 -3.14 10.33 -5.02
N ASP A 72 -4.19 10.69 -4.26
CA ASP A 72 -5.42 11.24 -4.83
C ASP A 72 -5.16 12.59 -5.53
N THR A 73 -4.26 13.42 -4.98
CA THR A 73 -3.80 14.67 -5.61
C THR A 73 -2.99 14.40 -6.89
N VAL A 74 -2.10 13.40 -6.87
CA VAL A 74 -1.37 12.97 -8.06
C VAL A 74 -2.34 12.55 -9.16
N ALA A 75 -3.34 11.73 -8.86
CA ALA A 75 -4.35 11.30 -9.84
C ALA A 75 -5.12 12.49 -10.44
N ALA A 76 -5.49 13.46 -9.61
CA ALA A 76 -6.18 14.67 -10.05
C ALA A 76 -5.31 15.55 -10.98
N SER A 77 -3.98 15.50 -10.84
CA SER A 77 -3.05 16.27 -11.67
C SER A 77 -2.83 15.71 -13.08
N VAL A 78 -3.18 14.43 -13.31
CA VAL A 78 -3.03 13.74 -14.60
C VAL A 78 -4.35 13.14 -15.07
N PRO A 79 -5.36 13.95 -15.45
CA PRO A 79 -6.70 13.47 -15.77
C PRO A 79 -6.77 12.54 -16.98
N ASP A 80 -5.71 12.51 -17.81
CA ASP A 80 -5.55 11.59 -18.94
C ASP A 80 -5.08 10.18 -18.53
N TRP A 81 -4.61 10.01 -17.29
CA TRP A 81 -4.15 8.74 -16.74
C TRP A 81 -5.11 8.19 -15.67
N ARG A 82 -5.70 7.02 -15.93
CA ARG A 82 -6.64 6.39 -14.99
C ARG A 82 -5.89 5.77 -13.82
N MET A 83 -5.85 6.43 -12.66
CA MET A 83 -5.22 5.88 -11.45
C MET A 83 -6.25 5.46 -10.40
N ALA A 84 -6.07 4.26 -9.86
CA ALA A 84 -6.69 3.80 -8.62
C ALA A 84 -5.62 3.61 -7.54
N GLN A 85 -6.02 3.46 -6.27
CA GLN A 85 -5.11 3.19 -5.17
C GLN A 85 -5.60 2.13 -4.19
N VAL A 86 -4.65 1.38 -3.66
CA VAL A 86 -4.78 0.41 -2.57
C VAL A 86 -4.06 0.98 -1.35
N VAL A 87 -4.82 1.36 -0.33
CA VAL A 87 -4.32 2.07 0.86
C VAL A 87 -3.86 1.10 1.95
N PHE A 88 -3.01 1.55 2.87
CA PHE A 88 -2.79 0.79 4.11
C PHE A 88 -3.90 1.13 5.12
N CYS A 89 -4.46 0.10 5.74
CA CYS A 89 -5.28 0.23 6.94
C CYS A 89 -5.01 -0.97 7.84
N ASP A 90 -4.89 -0.74 9.15
CA ASP A 90 -4.85 -1.83 10.12
C ASP A 90 -6.25 -2.40 10.31
N LEU A 91 -6.48 -3.60 9.78
CA LEU A 91 -7.75 -4.31 9.81
C LEU A 91 -8.10 -4.86 11.20
N THR A 92 -7.17 -4.81 12.15
CA THR A 92 -7.42 -5.19 13.55
C THR A 92 -7.83 -4.00 14.41
N ALA A 93 -7.78 -2.78 13.87
CA ALA A 93 -8.00 -1.57 14.64
C ALA A 93 -9.47 -1.45 15.10
N PRO A 94 -9.73 -1.08 16.37
CA PRO A 94 -11.10 -0.95 16.89
C PRO A 94 -11.90 0.17 16.20
N ASP A 95 -11.20 1.11 15.55
CA ASP A 95 -11.77 2.21 14.78
C ASP A 95 -11.72 1.98 13.25
N LEU A 96 -11.52 0.73 12.79
CA LEU A 96 -11.41 0.37 11.37
C LEU A 96 -12.50 1.02 10.51
N GLY A 97 -13.76 0.95 10.93
CA GLY A 97 -14.88 1.52 10.18
C GLY A 97 -14.70 3.02 9.89
N LYS A 98 -14.25 3.80 10.88
CA LYS A 98 -14.00 5.24 10.73
C LYS A 98 -12.82 5.51 9.79
N ARG A 99 -11.78 4.66 9.83
CA ARG A 99 -10.62 4.76 8.93
C ARG A 99 -11.04 4.50 7.48
N LEU A 100 -11.79 3.43 7.25
CA LEU A 100 -12.31 3.10 5.92
C LEU A 100 -13.28 4.17 5.39
N ASP A 101 -14.14 4.74 6.25
CA ASP A 101 -15.01 5.87 5.88
C ASP A 101 -14.19 7.08 5.41
N ALA A 102 -13.05 7.34 6.06
CA ALA A 102 -12.17 8.43 5.66
C ALA A 102 -11.49 8.17 4.31
N PHE A 103 -11.01 6.94 4.08
CA PHE A 103 -10.38 6.58 2.81
C PHE A 103 -11.38 6.58 1.64
N GLN A 104 -12.61 6.10 1.83
CA GLN A 104 -13.62 6.06 0.77
C GLN A 104 -14.13 7.45 0.33
N LYS A 105 -13.74 8.53 1.03
CA LYS A 105 -13.94 9.90 0.55
C LYS A 105 -12.98 10.26 -0.61
N LEU A 106 -11.87 9.55 -0.74
CA LEU A 106 -10.90 9.73 -1.83
C LEU A 106 -11.37 8.93 -3.05
N ARG A 107 -11.47 9.59 -4.20
CA ARG A 107 -12.13 9.02 -5.40
C ARG A 107 -11.37 7.84 -5.98
N THR A 108 -10.07 7.78 -5.74
CA THR A 108 -9.13 6.81 -6.28
C THR A 108 -9.06 5.50 -5.48
N VAL A 109 -9.57 5.46 -4.24
CA VAL A 109 -9.44 4.27 -3.37
C VAL A 109 -10.31 3.12 -3.86
N ARG A 110 -9.69 1.96 -4.11
CA ARG A 110 -10.36 0.72 -4.55
C ARG A 110 -10.01 -0.51 -3.72
N GLY A 111 -8.98 -0.44 -2.90
CA GLY A 111 -8.57 -1.57 -2.08
C GLY A 111 -7.80 -1.18 -0.83
N VAL A 112 -7.51 -2.19 -0.03
CA VAL A 112 -6.70 -2.10 1.18
C VAL A 112 -5.59 -3.15 1.15
N ARG A 113 -4.40 -2.80 1.65
CA ARG A 113 -3.30 -3.75 1.88
C ARG A 113 -2.79 -3.63 3.30
N GLN A 114 -2.84 -4.73 4.03
CA GLN A 114 -2.05 -4.95 5.24
C GLN A 114 -1.17 -6.18 4.99
N ILE A 115 0.15 -5.99 5.03
CA ILE A 115 1.11 -7.07 4.76
C ILE A 115 0.98 -8.12 5.88
N VAL A 116 0.61 -9.34 5.50
CA VAL A 116 0.47 -10.50 6.41
C VAL A 116 1.64 -11.42 6.12
N GLY A 117 2.55 -11.67 7.06
CA GLY A 117 3.73 -12.44 6.68
C GLY A 117 4.91 -11.60 6.27
N ARG A 118 5.82 -11.35 7.20
CA ARG A 118 7.14 -10.76 6.92
C ARG A 118 8.25 -11.76 7.21
N ALA A 119 9.42 -11.50 6.66
CA ALA A 119 10.61 -12.30 6.97
C ALA A 119 10.88 -12.30 8.49
N PRO A 120 11.44 -13.37 9.08
CA PRO A 120 11.49 -13.57 10.54
C PRO A 120 12.02 -12.38 11.34
N GLY A 121 13.05 -11.69 10.85
CA GLY A 121 13.63 -10.53 11.55
C GLY A 121 12.72 -9.29 11.55
N GLU A 122 11.87 -9.12 10.54
CA GLU A 122 10.84 -8.07 10.54
C GLU A 122 9.62 -8.50 11.33
N ASP A 123 9.19 -9.75 11.17
CA ASP A 123 8.02 -10.28 11.86
C ASP A 123 8.18 -10.27 13.39
N ALA A 124 9.38 -10.57 13.89
CA ALA A 124 9.69 -10.44 15.32
C ALA A 124 9.42 -9.04 15.90
N ARG A 125 9.34 -8.00 15.05
CA ARG A 125 9.00 -6.63 15.44
C ARG A 125 7.54 -6.27 15.16
N THR A 126 6.91 -6.88 14.16
CA THR A 126 5.58 -6.47 13.67
C THR A 126 4.46 -7.43 14.03
N GLY A 127 4.74 -8.70 14.35
CA GLY A 127 3.74 -9.73 14.66
C GLY A 127 2.78 -10.02 13.49
N THR A 128 3.22 -9.78 12.26
CA THR A 128 2.38 -9.86 11.07
C THR A 128 2.03 -11.30 10.66
N ASN A 129 2.83 -12.29 11.07
CA ASN A 129 2.61 -13.69 10.73
C ASN A 129 1.45 -14.32 11.51
N THR A 130 1.03 -13.71 12.62
CA THR A 130 -0.11 -14.17 13.45
C THR A 130 -1.42 -13.48 13.07
N LEU A 131 -1.41 -12.54 12.11
CA LEU A 131 -2.63 -11.86 11.66
C LEU A 131 -3.66 -12.84 11.10
N LEU A 132 -3.21 -13.89 10.40
CA LEU A 132 -4.09 -14.92 9.84
C LEU A 132 -4.86 -15.70 10.93
N ASP A 133 -4.35 -15.77 12.16
CA ASP A 133 -5.01 -16.42 13.29
C ASP A 133 -5.85 -15.44 14.14
N THR A 134 -5.87 -14.16 13.78
CA THR A 134 -6.48 -13.11 14.59
C THR A 134 -7.95 -12.91 14.18
N PRO A 135 -8.95 -13.17 15.05
CA PRO A 135 -10.36 -13.01 14.68
C PRO A 135 -10.72 -11.59 14.22
N ALA A 136 -10.13 -10.57 14.84
CA ALA A 136 -10.33 -9.18 14.44
C ALA A 136 -9.85 -8.90 13.01
N PHE A 137 -8.79 -9.57 12.54
CA PHE A 137 -8.32 -9.44 11.17
C PHE A 137 -9.34 -10.02 10.17
N LEU A 138 -9.90 -11.20 10.48
CA LEU A 138 -10.97 -11.80 9.68
C LEU A 138 -12.21 -10.90 9.62
N ASP A 139 -12.63 -10.32 10.74
CA ASP A 139 -13.75 -9.39 10.77
C ASP A 139 -13.46 -8.10 9.99
N GLY A 140 -12.21 -7.61 10.03
CA GLY A 140 -11.76 -6.51 9.19
C GLY A 140 -11.79 -6.84 7.69
N LEU A 141 -11.39 -8.05 7.28
CA LEU A 141 -11.52 -8.52 5.89
C LEU A 141 -12.98 -8.58 5.43
N LYS A 142 -13.89 -9.08 6.27
CA LYS A 142 -15.33 -9.06 5.98
C LYS A 142 -15.85 -7.63 5.79
N GLU A 143 -15.40 -6.69 6.62
CA GLU A 143 -15.78 -5.28 6.51
C GLU A 143 -15.25 -4.63 5.22
N VAL A 144 -14.01 -4.93 4.82
CA VAL A 144 -13.43 -4.53 3.53
C VAL A 144 -14.29 -5.05 2.37
N GLY A 145 -14.65 -6.34 2.39
CA GLY A 145 -15.52 -6.96 1.40
C GLY A 145 -16.93 -6.36 1.36
N ARG A 146 -17.55 -6.10 2.52
CA ARG A 146 -18.88 -5.46 2.65
C ARG A 146 -18.91 -4.07 2.00
N ARG A 147 -17.77 -3.37 2.01
CA ARG A 147 -17.60 -2.04 1.40
C ARG A 147 -17.28 -2.07 -0.09
N GLY A 148 -17.11 -3.26 -0.68
CA GLY A 148 -16.73 -3.43 -2.08
C GLY A 148 -15.28 -3.04 -2.38
N LEU A 149 -14.41 -3.03 -1.36
CA LEU A 149 -12.97 -2.79 -1.52
C LEU A 149 -12.26 -4.12 -1.77
N SER A 150 -11.21 -4.13 -2.61
CA SER A 150 -10.30 -5.27 -2.71
C SER A 150 -9.40 -5.38 -1.48
N PHE A 151 -8.86 -6.58 -1.25
CA PHE A 151 -7.74 -6.79 -0.34
C PHE A 151 -6.55 -7.34 -1.11
N ASP A 152 -5.42 -6.66 -1.02
CA ASP A 152 -4.17 -7.12 -1.64
C ASP A 152 -3.39 -7.96 -0.63
N LEU A 153 -3.35 -9.27 -0.85
CA LEU A 153 -2.64 -10.21 -0.02
C LEU A 153 -1.14 -10.20 -0.36
N GLN A 154 -0.31 -9.85 0.61
CA GLN A 154 1.14 -9.97 0.52
C GLN A 154 1.63 -10.78 1.72
N LEU A 155 2.30 -11.91 1.43
CA LEU A 155 2.85 -12.85 2.40
C LEU A 155 4.13 -13.53 1.91
N VAL A 156 4.84 -14.18 2.83
CA VAL A 156 5.99 -15.05 2.52
C VAL A 156 5.51 -16.46 2.12
N PRO A 157 6.21 -17.18 1.22
CA PRO A 157 5.76 -18.47 0.70
C PRO A 157 5.34 -19.49 1.76
N GLU A 158 6.00 -19.50 2.92
CA GLU A 158 5.76 -20.41 4.04
C GLU A 158 4.37 -20.24 4.67
N LEU A 159 3.68 -19.13 4.41
CA LEU A 159 2.34 -18.85 4.94
C LEU A 159 1.21 -19.16 3.95
N ILE A 160 1.52 -19.57 2.71
CA ILE A 160 0.50 -19.86 1.67
C ILE A 160 -0.49 -20.94 2.13
N GLU A 161 -0.02 -22.00 2.79
CA GLU A 161 -0.88 -23.11 3.24
C GLU A 161 -1.84 -22.73 4.38
N ARG A 162 -1.69 -21.52 4.93
CA ARG A 162 -2.47 -21.02 6.07
C ARG A 162 -3.58 -20.05 5.66
N THR A 163 -3.70 -19.71 4.36
CA THR A 163 -4.70 -18.77 3.83
C THR A 163 -5.91 -19.46 3.24
#